data_AF-A0A1I1ULD0-F1
#
_entry.id   AF-A0A1I1ULD0-F1
#
_cell.length_a   1.000
_cell.length_b   1.000
_cell.length_c   1.000
_cell.angle_alpha   90.00
_cell.angle_beta   90.00
_cell.angle_gamma   90.00
#
_symmetry.space_group_name_H-M   'P 1'
#
loop_
_entity.id
_entity.type
_entity.pdbx_description
1 polymer ?
#
loop_
_entity_poly.entity_id
_entity_poly.type
_entity_poly.pdbx_seq_one_letter_code
_entity_poly.pdbx_strand_id
1 'polypeptide(L)'
;MKFIRQFSFLAVLVAGPLLMAANSGDVMTELGIEEPKLRQDVLLNLREPRWFFFNPTNSMRQAVRQLPGSARATTVRTLAKAVRAYVESSSFKQTWLQDLRTYYPYDETYTDEYIAKKKQADQAEKSVAQGQFSAQMGAMDQSFSLMDPAMLKMAAQAQLSQEEQELAALSGSARTTRAQHVASLKKMMILPPAEFKKQYLASLKQQMQASMNQSANEPERDKDRLSEERKRKAEFDAHSDFGPLLKQRLQAFITLSETVDFDARLAPMGRKQEFANPVYQRKPAEWKFLYRLGKEPVTEARLFAKQWLADLH
;
A
#
# COMPACT_ATOMS: atom_id res chain seq x y z
N MET A 1 41.01 -71.47 -41.22
CA MET A 1 41.33 -71.23 -39.80
C MET A 1 40.13 -70.44 -39.23
N LYS A 2 39.14 -70.95 -38.47
CA LYS A 2 39.12 -71.58 -37.11
C LYS A 2 40.20 -70.95 -36.20
N PHE A 3 39.94 -70.32 -35.04
CA PHE A 3 39.10 -70.63 -33.85
C PHE A 3 38.65 -69.30 -33.16
N ILE A 4 37.40 -69.12 -32.69
CA ILE A 4 36.82 -69.44 -31.35
C ILE A 4 37.50 -68.72 -30.15
N ARG A 5 36.78 -67.82 -29.45
CA ARG A 5 36.27 -68.00 -28.07
C ARG A 5 35.51 -66.79 -27.50
N GLN A 6 34.31 -67.10 -27.02
CA GLN A 6 33.51 -66.33 -26.07
C GLN A 6 34.25 -66.17 -24.74
N PHE A 7 34.03 -65.04 -24.08
CA PHE A 7 33.89 -64.99 -22.62
C PHE A 7 32.75 -64.03 -22.28
N SER A 8 31.69 -64.59 -21.70
CA SER A 8 30.62 -63.88 -21.04
C SER A 8 31.13 -63.30 -19.71
N PHE A 9 30.80 -62.05 -19.41
CA PHE A 9 30.54 -61.65 -18.02
C PHE A 9 29.26 -60.83 -17.95
N LEU A 10 28.30 -61.44 -17.28
CA LEU A 10 27.08 -60.85 -16.75
C LEU A 10 27.49 -59.78 -15.71
N ALA A 11 27.14 -58.52 -15.95
CA ALA A 11 27.01 -57.52 -14.91
C ALA A 11 25.59 -56.96 -14.99
N VAL A 12 24.73 -57.53 -14.15
CA VAL A 12 23.48 -56.92 -13.73
C VAL A 12 23.82 -55.58 -13.09
N LEU A 13 23.53 -54.49 -13.79
CA LEU A 13 23.20 -53.23 -13.16
C LEU A 13 21.83 -52.86 -13.69
N VAL A 14 20.85 -53.27 -12.89
CA VAL A 14 19.58 -52.58 -12.67
C VAL A 14 19.81 -51.08 -12.87
N ALA A 15 19.54 -50.58 -14.07
CA ALA A 15 19.31 -49.16 -14.27
C ALA A 15 17.96 -48.92 -13.59
N GLY A 16 18.07 -48.57 -12.31
CA GLY A 16 16.94 -48.49 -11.40
C GLY A 16 15.82 -47.64 -12.01
N PRO A 17 14.57 -47.91 -11.61
CA PRO A 17 13.55 -46.88 -11.80
C PRO A 17 14.16 -45.62 -11.22
N LEU A 18 14.21 -44.54 -12.00
CA LEU A 18 14.40 -43.20 -11.46
C LEU A 18 13.32 -43.07 -10.39
N LEU A 19 13.71 -43.34 -9.16
CA LEU A 19 12.95 -43.05 -7.96
C LEU A 19 12.85 -41.55 -7.97
N MET A 20 11.81 -41.06 -8.64
CA MET A 20 11.31 -39.71 -8.55
C MET A 20 11.12 -39.48 -7.06
N ALA A 21 12.11 -38.88 -6.39
CA ALA A 21 11.99 -38.60 -4.99
C ALA A 21 10.86 -37.56 -4.91
N ALA A 22 9.75 -37.99 -4.34
CA ALA A 22 8.47 -37.28 -4.31
C ALA A 22 8.49 -36.06 -3.36
N ASN A 23 9.61 -35.34 -3.32
CA ASN A 23 9.78 -34.12 -2.56
C ASN A 23 9.65 -32.93 -3.51
N SER A 24 8.90 -31.91 -3.09
CA SER A 24 8.72 -30.67 -3.86
C SER A 24 10.03 -29.97 -4.22
N GLY A 25 11.06 -30.11 -3.37
CA GLY A 25 12.40 -29.57 -3.62
C GLY A 25 13.11 -30.19 -4.83
N ASP A 26 12.86 -31.46 -5.14
CA ASP A 26 13.49 -32.15 -6.26
C ASP A 26 12.90 -31.66 -7.58
N VAL A 27 11.56 -31.62 -7.67
CA VAL A 27 10.83 -31.16 -8.86
C VAL A 27 11.10 -29.69 -9.19
N MET A 28 11.19 -28.80 -8.20
CA MET A 28 11.51 -27.39 -8.46
C MET A 28 12.94 -27.23 -8.97
N THR A 29 13.90 -27.96 -8.40
CA THR A 29 15.31 -27.92 -8.83
C THR A 29 15.47 -28.50 -10.24
N GLU A 30 14.85 -29.64 -10.54
CA GLU A 30 14.85 -30.27 -11.86
C GLU A 30 14.26 -29.35 -12.94
N LEU A 31 13.20 -28.60 -12.59
CA LEU A 31 12.59 -27.64 -13.51
C LEU A 31 13.33 -26.29 -13.54
N GLY A 32 14.33 -26.07 -12.68
CA GLY A 32 15.02 -24.78 -12.53
C GLY A 32 14.09 -23.67 -12.07
N ILE A 33 13.10 -23.99 -11.24
CA ILE A 33 12.19 -23.03 -10.61
C ILE A 33 12.84 -22.55 -9.31
N GLU A 34 13.24 -21.29 -9.28
CA GLU A 34 13.76 -20.65 -8.08
C GLU A 34 12.62 -20.32 -7.11
N GLU A 35 12.82 -20.60 -5.83
CA GLU A 35 11.81 -20.33 -4.80
C GLU A 35 11.37 -18.85 -4.73
N PRO A 36 12.28 -17.84 -4.75
CA PRO A 36 11.87 -16.44 -4.77
C PRO A 36 10.98 -16.10 -5.98
N LYS A 37 11.27 -16.71 -7.13
CA LYS A 37 10.49 -16.51 -8.35
C LYS A 37 9.10 -17.13 -8.24
N LEU A 38 9.00 -18.35 -7.70
CA LEU A 38 7.73 -19.00 -7.41
C LEU A 38 6.86 -18.13 -6.50
N ARG A 39 7.44 -17.63 -5.40
CA ARG A 39 6.74 -16.78 -4.43
C ARG A 39 6.19 -15.51 -5.07
N GLN A 40 7.00 -14.86 -5.92
CA GLN A 40 6.59 -13.69 -6.69
C GLN A 40 5.45 -14.03 -7.67
N ASP A 41 5.59 -15.12 -8.44
CA ASP A 41 4.59 -15.50 -9.43
C ASP A 41 3.26 -15.89 -8.79
N VAL A 42 3.27 -16.54 -7.61
CA VAL A 42 2.05 -16.84 -6.85
C VAL A 42 1.33 -15.56 -6.45
N LEU A 43 2.06 -14.57 -5.91
CA LEU A 43 1.48 -13.27 -5.54
C LEU A 43 0.87 -12.56 -6.76
N LEU A 44 1.61 -12.51 -7.88
CA LEU A 44 1.16 -11.88 -9.12
C LEU A 44 -0.10 -12.55 -9.68
N ASN A 45 -0.12 -13.90 -9.73
CA ASN A 45 -1.26 -14.66 -10.25
C ASN A 45 -2.51 -14.53 -9.38
N LEU A 46 -2.36 -14.39 -8.06
CA LEU A 46 -3.51 -14.17 -7.18
C LEU A 46 -4.15 -12.80 -7.47
N ARG A 47 -3.32 -11.77 -7.65
CA ARG A 47 -3.73 -10.39 -7.85
C ARG A 47 -4.28 -10.10 -9.24
N GLU A 48 -3.68 -10.64 -10.29
CA GLU A 48 -4.00 -10.28 -11.68
C GLU A 48 -5.41 -10.76 -12.09
N PRO A 49 -6.41 -9.86 -12.24
CA PRO A 49 -7.81 -10.22 -12.57
C PRO A 49 -7.94 -11.00 -13.88
N ARG A 50 -7.11 -10.74 -14.89
CA ARG A 50 -7.45 -11.09 -16.27
C ARG A 50 -6.76 -12.34 -16.82
N TRP A 51 -5.53 -12.62 -16.42
CA TRP A 51 -4.76 -13.72 -17.00
C TRP A 51 -3.86 -14.41 -15.98
N PHE A 52 -3.51 -15.66 -16.28
CA PHE A 52 -2.44 -16.35 -15.55
C PHE A 52 -1.09 -15.86 -16.06
N PHE A 53 -0.25 -15.39 -15.14
CA PHE A 53 1.12 -15.00 -15.46
C PHE A 53 2.03 -16.23 -15.35
N PHE A 54 2.55 -16.68 -16.49
CA PHE A 54 3.52 -17.77 -16.53
C PHE A 54 4.55 -17.53 -17.61
N ASN A 55 5.81 -17.38 -17.20
CA ASN A 55 6.94 -17.19 -18.09
C ASN A 55 7.86 -18.39 -18.01
N PRO A 56 7.63 -19.45 -18.83
CA PRO A 56 8.48 -20.62 -18.80
C PRO A 56 9.87 -20.27 -19.33
N THR A 57 10.90 -20.65 -18.59
CA THR A 57 12.29 -20.57 -19.04
C THR A 57 12.55 -21.61 -20.15
N ASN A 58 13.66 -21.44 -20.87
CA ASN A 58 14.09 -22.44 -21.85
C ASN A 58 14.36 -23.81 -21.20
N SER A 59 14.97 -23.82 -20.02
CA SER A 59 15.24 -25.05 -19.24
C SER A 59 13.95 -25.73 -18.82
N MET A 60 12.97 -25.01 -18.28
CA MET A 60 11.65 -25.57 -17.93
C MET A 60 11.00 -26.23 -19.15
N ARG A 61 11.00 -25.56 -20.31
CA ARG A 61 10.42 -26.12 -21.54
C ARG A 61 11.14 -27.39 -21.99
N GLN A 62 12.46 -27.44 -21.86
CA GLN A 62 13.24 -28.62 -22.22
C GLN A 62 12.99 -29.77 -21.25
N ALA A 63 13.05 -29.52 -19.94
CA ALA A 63 12.79 -30.51 -18.90
C ALA A 63 11.40 -31.15 -19.07
N VAL A 64 10.35 -30.34 -19.20
CA VAL A 64 8.97 -30.84 -19.36
C VAL A 64 8.76 -31.67 -20.63
N ARG A 65 9.48 -31.36 -21.72
CA ARG A 65 9.40 -32.15 -22.97
C ARG A 65 9.93 -33.56 -22.80
N GLN A 66 10.93 -33.75 -21.93
CA GLN A 66 11.53 -35.05 -21.65
C GLN A 66 10.70 -35.90 -20.68
N LEU A 67 9.75 -35.30 -19.95
CA LEU A 67 8.89 -36.03 -19.02
C LEU A 67 7.86 -36.90 -19.77
N PRO A 68 7.75 -38.20 -19.43
CA PRO A 68 6.66 -39.04 -19.92
C PRO A 68 5.30 -38.51 -19.39
N GLY A 69 4.20 -38.83 -20.09
CA GLY A 69 2.85 -38.30 -19.77
C GLY A 69 2.47 -38.47 -18.30
N SER A 70 2.65 -39.69 -17.77
CA SER A 70 2.41 -40.01 -16.36
C SER A 70 3.25 -39.19 -15.37
N ALA A 71 4.49 -38.85 -15.72
CA ALA A 71 5.34 -38.00 -14.87
C ALA A 71 4.84 -36.56 -14.84
N ARG A 72 4.28 -36.04 -15.94
CA ARG A 72 3.78 -34.65 -16.01
C ARG A 72 2.63 -34.40 -15.04
N ALA A 73 1.71 -35.35 -14.90
CA ALA A 73 0.64 -35.26 -13.91
C ALA A 73 1.22 -35.21 -12.48
N THR A 74 2.13 -36.11 -12.15
CA THR A 74 2.82 -36.11 -10.84
C THR A 74 3.56 -34.80 -10.59
N THR A 75 4.28 -34.27 -11.58
CA THR A 75 4.95 -32.96 -11.51
C THR A 75 3.96 -31.84 -11.20
N VAL A 76 2.82 -31.78 -11.89
CA VAL A 76 1.78 -30.78 -11.64
C VAL A 76 1.26 -30.88 -10.21
N ARG A 77 0.94 -32.10 -9.74
CA ARG A 77 0.48 -32.33 -8.37
C ARG A 77 1.50 -31.85 -7.34
N THR A 78 2.77 -32.16 -7.54
CA THR A 78 3.86 -31.75 -6.64
C THR A 78 4.04 -30.24 -6.60
N LEU A 79 4.01 -29.56 -7.76
CA LEU A 79 4.06 -28.10 -7.83
C LEU A 79 2.84 -27.45 -7.17
N ALA A 80 1.64 -28.00 -7.40
CA ALA A 80 0.41 -27.50 -6.79
C ALA A 80 0.45 -27.59 -5.27
N LYS A 81 1.00 -28.69 -4.71
CA LYS A 81 1.27 -28.83 -3.27
C LYS A 81 2.24 -27.77 -2.76
N ALA A 82 3.31 -27.50 -3.49
CA ALA A 82 4.29 -26.48 -3.10
C ALA A 82 3.67 -25.07 -3.08
N VAL A 83 2.88 -24.73 -4.12
CA VAL A 83 2.14 -23.46 -4.18
C VAL A 83 1.16 -23.34 -3.03
N ARG A 84 0.35 -24.37 -2.77
CA ARG A 84 -0.59 -24.39 -1.64
C ARG A 84 0.10 -24.20 -0.30
N ALA A 85 1.17 -24.96 -0.05
CA ALA A 85 1.95 -24.86 1.18
C ALA A 85 2.51 -23.43 1.38
N TYR A 86 2.93 -22.76 0.31
CA TYR A 86 3.35 -21.37 0.38
C TYR A 86 2.17 -20.43 0.68
N VAL A 87 1.06 -20.52 -0.06
CA VAL A 87 -0.13 -19.66 0.14
C VAL A 87 -0.71 -19.79 1.55
N GLU A 88 -0.68 -20.99 2.13
CA GLU A 88 -1.16 -21.25 3.49
C GLU A 88 -0.14 -20.86 4.58
N SER A 89 1.07 -20.43 4.20
CA SER A 89 2.11 -20.03 5.16
C SER A 89 1.90 -18.63 5.73
N SER A 90 2.41 -18.41 6.95
CA SER A 90 2.51 -17.07 7.54
C SER A 90 3.34 -16.10 6.68
N SER A 91 4.36 -16.62 5.98
CA SER A 91 5.23 -15.82 5.09
C SER A 91 4.46 -15.22 3.91
N PHE A 92 3.51 -15.98 3.33
CA PHE A 92 2.66 -15.46 2.27
C PHE A 92 1.70 -14.41 2.80
N LYS A 93 1.08 -14.64 3.97
CA LYS A 93 0.22 -13.64 4.61
C LYS A 93 0.96 -12.31 4.85
N GLN A 94 2.19 -12.37 5.35
CA GLN A 94 3.01 -11.16 5.52
C GLN A 94 3.31 -10.47 4.19
N THR A 95 3.68 -11.24 3.17
CA THR A 95 3.96 -10.72 1.82
C THR A 95 2.72 -10.06 1.22
N TRP A 96 1.55 -10.68 1.36
CA TRP A 96 0.26 -10.15 0.93
C TRP A 96 -0.07 -8.82 1.63
N LEU A 97 0.06 -8.77 2.96
CA LEU A 97 -0.19 -7.55 3.73
C LEU A 97 0.80 -6.44 3.37
N GLN A 98 2.07 -6.77 3.16
CA GLN A 98 3.08 -5.81 2.73
C GLN A 98 2.79 -5.24 1.34
N ASP A 99 2.37 -6.08 0.41
CA ASP A 99 1.96 -5.66 -0.93
C ASP A 99 0.69 -4.78 -0.87
N LEU A 100 -0.31 -5.16 -0.07
CA LEU A 100 -1.53 -4.36 0.13
C LEU A 100 -1.25 -2.97 0.69
N ARG A 101 -0.26 -2.83 1.59
CA ARG A 101 0.14 -1.51 2.13
C ARG A 101 0.60 -0.54 1.05
N THR A 102 1.05 -1.03 -0.12
CA THR A 102 1.41 -0.17 -1.24
C THR A 102 0.20 0.46 -1.94
N TYR A 103 -0.98 -0.16 -1.82
CA TYR A 103 -2.24 0.31 -2.41
C TYR A 103 -3.14 1.01 -1.39
N TYR A 104 -3.11 0.55 -0.14
CA TYR A 104 -3.89 1.07 0.97
C TYR A 104 -2.95 1.51 2.10
N PRO A 105 -2.16 2.59 1.90
CA PRO A 105 -1.29 3.09 2.93
C PRO A 105 -2.11 3.69 4.07
N TYR A 106 -1.76 3.36 5.31
CA TYR A 106 -2.32 4.00 6.50
C TYR A 106 -1.23 4.15 7.57
N ASP A 107 -1.39 5.15 8.42
CA ASP A 107 -0.47 5.43 9.51
C ASP A 107 -0.89 4.66 10.77
N GLU A 108 -0.18 3.56 11.06
CA GLU A 108 -0.40 2.75 12.26
C GLU A 108 -0.16 3.51 13.57
N THR A 109 0.57 4.62 13.52
CA THR A 109 0.89 5.44 14.69
C THR A 109 -0.19 6.46 14.99
N TYR A 110 -1.05 6.79 14.02
CA TYR A 110 -2.10 7.79 14.15
C TYR A 110 -3.36 7.20 14.79
N THR A 111 -3.24 6.84 16.07
CA THR A 111 -4.29 6.17 16.86
C THR A 111 -5.05 7.13 17.76
N ASP A 112 -6.19 6.68 18.28
CA ASP A 112 -6.95 7.39 19.31
C ASP A 112 -6.09 7.70 20.55
N GLU A 113 -5.22 6.77 20.94
CA GLU A 113 -4.30 6.94 22.06
C GLU A 113 -3.23 8.00 21.77
N TYR A 114 -2.66 8.00 20.57
CA TYR A 114 -1.71 9.02 20.13
C TYR A 114 -2.36 10.42 20.16
N ILE A 115 -3.58 10.55 19.61
CA ILE A 115 -4.30 11.82 19.59
C ILE A 115 -4.70 12.26 21.00
N ALA A 116 -5.07 11.33 21.89
CA ALA A 116 -5.35 11.64 23.28
C ALA A 116 -4.10 12.16 24.01
N LYS A 117 -2.94 11.49 23.85
CA LYS A 117 -1.66 11.93 24.42
C LYS A 117 -1.24 13.30 23.89
N LYS A 118 -1.36 13.51 22.58
CA LYS A 118 -1.08 14.81 21.95
C LYS A 118 -1.98 15.90 22.53
N LYS A 119 -3.29 15.68 22.61
CA LYS A 119 -4.23 16.64 23.20
C LYS A 119 -3.91 16.95 24.67
N GLN A 120 -3.50 15.96 25.46
CA GLN A 120 -3.09 16.18 26.84
C GLN A 120 -1.82 17.04 26.93
N ALA A 121 -0.82 16.78 26.08
CA ALA A 121 0.38 17.60 25.99
C ALA A 121 0.04 19.04 25.55
N ASP A 122 -0.75 19.20 24.49
CA ASP A 122 -1.19 20.51 23.99
C ASP A 122 -2.00 21.28 25.05
N GLN A 123 -2.84 20.60 25.84
CA GLN A 123 -3.58 21.22 26.95
C GLN A 123 -2.65 21.64 28.09
N ALA A 124 -1.68 20.81 28.45
CA ALA A 124 -0.67 21.14 29.46
C ALA A 124 0.14 22.37 29.01
N GLU A 125 0.64 22.37 27.78
CA GLU A 125 1.36 23.51 27.19
C GLU A 125 0.49 24.77 27.13
N LYS A 126 -0.77 24.66 26.69
CA LYS A 126 -1.71 25.80 26.68
C LYS A 126 -1.95 26.36 28.08
N SER A 127 -2.07 25.51 29.10
CA SER A 127 -2.26 25.99 30.48
C SER A 127 -1.02 26.70 31.02
N VAL A 128 0.18 26.20 30.72
CA VAL A 128 1.45 26.87 31.06
C VAL A 128 1.56 28.21 30.30
N ALA A 129 1.30 28.21 29.00
CA ALA A 129 1.34 29.41 28.17
C ALA A 129 0.30 30.45 28.63
N GLN A 130 -0.89 30.02 29.04
CA GLN A 130 -1.92 30.90 29.59
C GLN A 130 -1.52 31.48 30.94
N GLY A 131 -0.86 30.70 31.81
CA GLY A 131 -0.29 31.20 33.06
C GLY A 131 0.82 32.24 32.83
N GLN A 132 1.74 31.96 31.91
CA GLN A 132 2.81 32.89 31.51
C GLN A 132 2.23 34.15 30.88
N PHE A 133 1.24 34.00 29.98
CA PHE A 133 0.53 35.12 29.38
C PHE A 133 -0.15 35.97 30.46
N SER A 134 -0.90 35.36 31.39
CA SER A 134 -1.52 36.09 32.49
C SER A 134 -0.50 36.84 33.34
N ALA A 135 0.65 36.25 33.63
CA ALA A 135 1.73 36.91 34.37
C ALA A 135 2.34 38.09 33.58
N GLN A 136 2.59 37.90 32.28
CA GLN A 136 3.06 38.95 31.37
C GLN A 136 2.06 40.11 31.27
N MET A 137 0.77 39.79 31.21
CA MET A 137 -0.32 40.77 31.21
C MET A 137 -0.38 41.58 32.49
N GLY A 138 -0.20 40.93 33.65
CA GLY A 138 -0.10 41.62 34.94
C GLY A 138 1.12 42.54 35.02
N ALA A 139 2.28 42.09 34.55
CA ALA A 139 3.49 42.91 34.47
C ALA A 139 3.33 44.09 33.51
N MET A 140 2.63 43.90 32.39
CA MET A 140 2.29 44.97 31.45
C MET A 140 1.34 45.98 32.10
N ASP A 141 0.29 45.54 32.78
CA ASP A 141 -0.60 46.46 33.49
C ASP A 141 0.14 47.30 34.53
N GLN A 142 1.10 46.70 35.26
CA GLN A 142 1.94 47.42 36.20
C GLN A 142 2.87 48.42 35.52
N SER A 143 3.60 48.02 34.48
CA SER A 143 4.55 48.92 33.79
C SER A 143 3.84 50.11 33.16
N PHE A 144 2.69 49.86 32.53
CA PHE A 144 1.89 50.92 31.95
C PHE A 144 1.20 51.77 33.00
N SER A 145 0.85 51.25 34.18
CA SER A 145 0.29 52.08 35.26
C SER A 145 1.22 53.24 35.64
N LEU A 146 2.54 53.00 35.61
CA LEU A 146 3.59 53.98 35.92
C LEU A 146 3.89 54.97 34.80
N MET A 147 3.44 54.71 33.56
CA MET A 147 3.67 55.61 32.43
C MET A 147 2.71 56.80 32.46
N ASP A 148 3.27 57.98 32.22
CA ASP A 148 2.48 59.19 32.01
C ASP A 148 1.61 59.05 30.73
N PRO A 149 0.28 59.31 30.81
CA PRO A 149 -0.61 59.15 29.66
C PRO A 149 -0.26 60.04 28.47
N ALA A 150 0.32 61.24 28.68
CA ALA A 150 0.71 62.14 27.60
C ALA A 150 1.98 61.66 26.91
N MET A 151 2.97 61.16 27.68
CA MET A 151 4.16 60.52 27.10
C MET A 151 3.82 59.28 26.27
N LEU A 152 2.91 58.42 26.76
CA LEU A 152 2.49 57.23 26.01
C LEU A 152 1.81 57.61 24.69
N LYS A 153 0.96 58.64 24.72
CA LYS A 153 0.32 59.19 23.51
C LYS A 153 1.35 59.75 22.53
N MET A 154 2.36 60.46 23.03
CA MET A 154 3.45 61.02 22.22
C MET A 154 4.30 59.91 21.57
N ALA A 155 4.65 58.87 22.32
CA ALA A 155 5.38 57.71 21.79
C ALA A 155 4.58 56.95 20.73
N ALA A 156 3.29 56.71 20.98
CA ALA A 156 2.40 56.09 19.99
C ALA A 156 2.24 56.96 18.74
N GLN A 157 2.25 58.29 18.87
CA GLN A 157 2.20 59.21 17.74
C GLN A 157 3.48 59.19 16.91
N ALA A 158 4.65 59.10 17.54
CA ALA A 158 5.92 58.92 16.86
C ALA A 158 5.96 57.58 16.08
N GLN A 159 5.50 56.50 16.73
CA GLN A 159 5.39 55.19 16.09
C GLN A 159 4.40 55.21 14.92
N LEU A 160 3.25 55.87 15.06
CA LEU A 160 2.24 55.99 14.01
C LEU A 160 2.83 56.61 12.73
N SER A 161 3.65 57.66 12.86
CA SER A 161 4.31 58.28 11.71
C SER A 161 5.26 57.32 10.98
N GLN A 162 5.90 56.40 11.70
CA GLN A 162 6.74 55.37 11.09
C GLN A 162 5.89 54.29 10.42
N GLU A 163 4.82 53.81 11.07
CA GLU A 163 3.94 52.78 10.50
C GLU A 163 3.25 53.25 9.20
N GLU A 164 2.94 54.54 9.11
CA GLU A 164 2.37 55.16 7.90
C GLU A 164 3.35 55.16 6.72
N GLN A 165 4.64 55.41 6.98
CA GLN A 165 5.68 55.36 5.95
C GLN A 165 5.90 53.93 5.47
N GLU A 166 5.93 52.96 6.39
CA GLU A 166 6.04 51.54 6.07
C GLU A 166 4.82 51.02 5.27
N LEU A 167 3.63 51.54 5.55
CA LEU A 167 2.41 51.18 4.82
C LEU A 167 2.51 51.46 3.31
N ALA A 168 3.23 52.52 2.92
CA ALA A 168 3.45 52.88 1.52
C ALA A 168 4.33 51.85 0.78
N ALA A 169 5.17 51.11 1.51
CA ALA A 169 6.06 50.08 0.97
C ALA A 169 5.43 48.68 0.93
N LEU A 170 4.28 48.46 1.60
CA LEU A 170 3.59 47.16 1.65
C LEU A 170 2.58 47.00 0.51
N SER A 171 2.28 45.74 0.15
CA SER A 171 1.23 45.36 -0.81
C SER A 171 0.38 44.19 -0.30
N GLY A 172 -0.75 43.92 -0.96
CA GLY A 172 -1.61 42.76 -0.68
C GLY A 172 -2.29 42.76 0.70
N SER A 173 -2.45 41.56 1.27
CA SER A 173 -3.09 41.35 2.58
C SER A 173 -2.31 42.02 3.71
N ALA A 174 -0.98 42.04 3.65
CA ALA A 174 -0.12 42.71 4.62
C ALA A 174 -0.41 44.22 4.71
N ARG A 175 -0.58 44.90 3.56
CA ARG A 175 -0.96 46.32 3.53
C ARG A 175 -2.34 46.55 4.15
N THR A 176 -3.29 45.66 3.90
CA THR A 176 -4.67 45.79 4.39
C THR A 176 -4.72 45.67 5.92
N THR A 177 -4.05 44.67 6.49
CA THR A 177 -3.96 44.50 7.95
C THR A 177 -3.25 45.68 8.61
N ARG A 178 -2.15 46.16 8.03
CA ARG A 178 -1.42 47.34 8.53
C ARG A 178 -2.26 48.61 8.44
N ALA A 179 -3.04 48.79 7.38
CA ALA A 179 -3.93 49.94 7.20
C ALA A 179 -5.02 50.00 8.27
N GLN A 180 -5.59 48.84 8.62
CA GLN A 180 -6.59 48.74 9.69
C GLN A 180 -6.00 49.08 11.07
N HIS A 181 -4.77 48.62 11.35
CA HIS A 181 -4.05 48.95 12.58
C HIS A 181 -3.80 50.46 12.69
N VAL A 182 -3.22 51.07 11.65
CA VAL A 182 -2.96 52.52 11.58
C VAL A 182 -4.26 53.33 11.73
N ALA A 183 -5.33 52.92 11.07
CA ALA A 183 -6.63 53.59 11.19
C ALA A 183 -7.22 53.50 12.61
N SER A 184 -7.05 52.36 13.29
CA SER A 184 -7.47 52.18 14.69
C SER A 184 -6.68 53.10 15.63
N LEU A 185 -5.34 53.12 15.48
CA LEU A 185 -4.46 54.01 16.26
C LEU A 185 -4.81 55.48 16.07
N LYS A 186 -5.03 55.93 14.83
CA LYS A 186 -5.48 57.30 14.54
C LYS A 186 -6.76 57.68 15.26
N LYS A 187 -7.76 56.78 15.30
CA LYS A 187 -9.01 57.03 16.03
C LYS A 187 -8.76 57.18 17.52
N MET A 188 -7.91 56.34 18.10
CA MET A 188 -7.54 56.43 19.52
C MET A 188 -6.75 57.71 19.84
N MET A 189 -5.94 58.24 18.91
CA MET A 189 -5.17 59.49 19.09
C MET A 189 -6.04 60.73 19.33
N ILE A 190 -7.31 60.73 18.93
CA ILE A 190 -8.22 61.87 19.14
C ILE A 190 -8.66 61.97 20.61
N LEU A 191 -8.58 60.87 21.36
CA LEU A 191 -9.05 60.79 22.74
C LEU A 191 -8.15 61.59 23.70
N PRO A 192 -8.71 62.05 24.84
CA PRO A 192 -7.91 62.56 25.96
C PRO A 192 -6.83 61.54 26.38
N PRO A 193 -5.65 61.97 26.84
CA PRO A 193 -4.53 61.06 27.15
C PRO A 193 -4.87 59.88 28.07
N ALA A 194 -5.71 60.09 29.08
CA ALA A 194 -6.15 59.02 29.99
C ALA A 194 -7.03 57.96 29.30
N GLU A 195 -7.98 58.39 28.46
CA GLU A 195 -8.83 57.49 27.67
C GLU A 195 -8.03 56.78 26.56
N PHE A 196 -7.08 57.49 25.94
CA PHE A 196 -6.14 56.90 25.00
C PHE A 196 -5.38 55.74 25.64
N LYS A 197 -4.76 55.95 26.81
CA LYS A 197 -4.02 54.91 27.54
C LYS A 197 -4.88 53.68 27.80
N LYS A 198 -6.13 53.86 28.24
CA LYS A 198 -7.07 52.77 28.51
C LYS A 198 -7.43 51.98 27.24
N GLN A 199 -7.76 52.67 26.15
CA GLN A 199 -8.13 51.99 24.89
C GLN A 199 -6.94 51.34 24.20
N TYR A 200 -5.77 51.99 24.21
CA TYR A 200 -4.55 51.45 23.65
C TYR A 200 -4.13 50.15 24.36
N LEU A 201 -4.18 50.14 25.69
CA LEU A 201 -3.96 48.93 26.48
C LEU A 201 -4.95 47.84 26.11
N ALA A 202 -6.26 48.13 26.11
CA ALA A 202 -7.28 47.15 25.74
C ALA A 202 -7.04 46.54 24.34
N SER A 203 -6.64 47.36 23.36
CA SER A 203 -6.28 46.91 22.02
C SER A 203 -5.06 45.97 22.03
N LEU A 204 -4.00 46.31 22.77
CA LEU A 204 -2.82 45.44 22.93
C LEU A 204 -3.20 44.10 23.57
N LYS A 205 -4.03 44.11 24.63
CA LYS A 205 -4.52 42.89 25.28
C LYS A 205 -5.28 42.00 24.30
N GLN A 206 -6.18 42.60 23.53
CA GLN A 206 -7.02 41.89 22.58
C GLN A 206 -6.19 41.27 21.44
N GLN A 207 -5.19 41.99 20.94
CA GLN A 207 -4.30 41.48 19.89
C GLN A 207 -3.50 40.27 20.37
N MET A 208 -2.90 40.33 21.55
CA MET A 208 -2.14 39.20 22.10
C MET A 208 -3.04 38.00 22.43
N GLN A 209 -4.26 38.24 22.89
CA GLN A 209 -5.24 37.17 23.13
C GLN A 209 -5.71 36.51 21.82
N ALA A 210 -5.88 37.28 20.74
CA ALA A 210 -6.23 36.74 19.44
C ALA A 210 -5.13 35.85 18.84
N SER A 211 -3.85 36.20 19.02
CA SER A 211 -2.73 35.34 18.59
C SER A 211 -2.65 34.02 19.35
N MET A 212 -3.03 33.99 20.64
CA MET A 212 -3.12 32.74 21.42
C MET A 212 -4.28 31.85 20.95
N ASN A 213 -5.39 32.45 20.56
CA ASN A 213 -6.58 31.70 20.12
C ASN A 213 -6.46 31.13 18.70
N GLN A 214 -5.54 31.60 17.85
CA GLN A 214 -5.33 31.06 16.50
C GLN A 214 -4.87 29.59 16.50
N SER A 215 -4.28 29.09 17.58
CA SER A 215 -3.91 27.68 17.79
C SER A 215 -5.09 26.77 18.20
N ALA A 216 -6.33 27.26 18.13
CA ALA A 216 -7.53 26.52 18.52
C ALA A 216 -8.14 25.64 17.40
N ASN A 217 -7.69 25.77 16.14
CA ASN A 217 -8.22 25.00 15.00
C ASN A 217 -7.50 23.66 14.74
N GLU A 218 -6.42 23.36 15.46
CA GLU A 218 -5.72 22.06 15.41
C GLU A 218 -6.59 20.84 15.78
N PRO A 219 -7.45 20.87 16.82
CA PRO A 219 -8.26 19.71 17.19
C PRO A 219 -9.33 19.32 16.16
N GLU A 220 -9.76 20.23 15.28
CA GLU A 220 -10.63 19.86 14.15
C GLU A 220 -9.84 19.14 13.05
N ARG A 221 -8.66 19.66 12.69
CA ARG A 221 -7.78 19.01 11.71
C ARG A 221 -7.34 17.60 12.13
N ASP A 222 -7.06 17.41 13.42
CA ASP A 222 -6.69 16.09 13.95
C ASP A 222 -7.86 15.10 13.92
N LYS A 223 -9.11 15.57 14.12
CA LYS A 223 -10.31 14.72 13.99
C LYS A 223 -10.53 14.29 12.55
N ASP A 224 -10.40 15.22 11.60
CA ASP A 224 -10.58 14.94 10.17
C ASP A 224 -9.53 13.93 9.69
N ARG A 225 -8.26 14.17 10.03
CA ARG A 225 -7.17 13.23 9.71
C ARG A 225 -7.39 11.86 10.34
N LEU A 226 -7.85 11.78 11.58
CA LEU A 226 -8.12 10.50 12.24
C LEU A 226 -9.26 9.74 11.55
N SER A 227 -10.29 10.45 11.11
CA SER A 227 -11.38 9.88 10.30
C SER A 227 -10.85 9.32 8.98
N GLU A 228 -9.97 10.05 8.29
CA GLU A 228 -9.33 9.57 7.06
C GLU A 228 -8.47 8.32 7.29
N GLU A 229 -7.63 8.32 8.32
CA GLU A 229 -6.80 7.15 8.66
C GLU A 229 -7.64 5.93 9.04
N ARG A 230 -8.76 6.12 9.74
CA ARG A 230 -9.73 5.04 10.02
C ARG A 230 -10.35 4.49 8.73
N LYS A 231 -10.69 5.34 7.76
CA LYS A 231 -11.20 4.89 6.45
C LYS A 231 -10.15 4.09 5.69
N ARG A 232 -8.92 4.59 5.59
CA ARG A 232 -7.80 3.89 4.94
C ARG A 232 -7.52 2.54 5.60
N LYS A 233 -7.51 2.49 6.93
CA LYS A 233 -7.36 1.25 7.68
C LYS A 233 -8.52 0.29 7.41
N ALA A 234 -9.76 0.76 7.39
CA ALA A 234 -10.91 -0.08 7.08
C ALA A 234 -10.85 -0.65 5.66
N GLU A 235 -10.40 0.15 4.69
CA GLU A 235 -10.16 -0.32 3.31
C GLU A 235 -9.05 -1.36 3.25
N PHE A 236 -7.94 -1.15 3.97
CA PHE A 236 -6.87 -2.15 4.10
C PHE A 236 -7.40 -3.45 4.73
N ASP A 237 -8.12 -3.37 5.85
CA ASP A 237 -8.66 -4.51 6.58
C ASP A 237 -9.66 -5.29 5.71
N ALA A 238 -10.48 -4.59 4.91
CA ALA A 238 -11.43 -5.21 3.97
C ALA A 238 -10.75 -6.04 2.87
N HIS A 239 -9.49 -5.76 2.54
CA HIS A 239 -8.71 -6.51 1.54
C HIS A 239 -7.67 -7.44 2.16
N SER A 240 -7.47 -7.36 3.48
CA SER A 240 -6.44 -8.12 4.20
C SER A 240 -6.60 -9.63 4.09
N ASP A 241 -7.84 -10.11 3.95
CA ASP A 241 -8.16 -11.50 3.68
C ASP A 241 -8.15 -11.78 2.17
N PHE A 242 -7.16 -12.56 1.72
CA PHE A 242 -7.07 -13.01 0.33
C PHE A 242 -7.92 -14.25 0.03
N GLY A 243 -8.54 -14.88 1.04
CA GLY A 243 -9.33 -16.10 0.90
C GLY A 243 -10.44 -16.01 -0.17
N PRO A 244 -11.29 -14.96 -0.16
CA PRO A 244 -12.32 -14.77 -1.19
C PRO A 244 -11.74 -14.69 -2.61
N LEU A 245 -10.61 -13.98 -2.76
CA LEU A 245 -9.92 -13.86 -4.05
C LEU A 245 -9.36 -15.22 -4.50
N LEU A 246 -8.74 -15.98 -3.59
CA LEU A 246 -8.25 -17.33 -3.87
C LEU A 246 -9.38 -18.27 -4.32
N LYS A 247 -10.51 -18.27 -3.62
CA LYS A 247 -11.71 -19.05 -4.01
C LYS A 247 -12.16 -18.69 -5.43
N GLN A 248 -12.24 -17.39 -5.73
CA GLN A 248 -12.58 -16.90 -7.06
C GLN A 248 -11.60 -17.39 -8.14
N ARG A 249 -10.29 -17.35 -7.87
CA ARG A 249 -9.26 -17.82 -8.82
C ARG A 249 -9.34 -19.32 -9.10
N LEU A 250 -9.49 -20.12 -8.06
CA LEU A 250 -9.63 -21.57 -8.20
C LEU A 250 -10.89 -21.91 -9.01
N GLN A 251 -12.01 -21.25 -8.72
CA GLN A 251 -13.26 -21.46 -9.46
C GLN A 251 -13.14 -21.05 -10.93
N ALA A 252 -12.50 -19.91 -11.22
CA ALA A 252 -12.26 -19.45 -12.58
C ALA A 252 -11.37 -20.42 -13.37
N PHE A 253 -10.31 -20.93 -12.75
CA PHE A 253 -9.45 -21.95 -13.34
C PHE A 253 -10.20 -23.25 -13.63
N ILE A 254 -10.97 -23.77 -12.66
CA ILE A 254 -11.78 -24.98 -12.82
C ILE A 254 -12.72 -24.81 -14.01
N THR A 255 -13.50 -23.72 -14.02
CA THR A 255 -14.46 -23.40 -15.08
C THR A 255 -13.79 -23.31 -16.44
N LEU A 256 -12.69 -22.57 -16.56
CA LEU A 256 -11.96 -22.44 -17.82
C LEU A 256 -11.46 -23.81 -18.30
N SER A 257 -10.83 -24.58 -17.41
CA SER A 257 -10.24 -25.86 -17.76
C SER A 257 -11.30 -26.85 -18.27
N GLU A 258 -12.51 -26.84 -17.70
CA GLU A 258 -13.63 -27.69 -18.13
C GLU A 258 -14.08 -27.42 -19.58
N THR A 259 -13.86 -26.22 -20.09
CA THR A 259 -14.20 -25.88 -21.48
C THR A 259 -13.15 -26.30 -22.51
N VAL A 260 -12.01 -26.84 -22.09
CA VAL A 260 -10.91 -27.22 -23.00
C VAL A 260 -11.21 -28.56 -23.67
N ASP A 261 -11.36 -28.51 -24.99
CA ASP A 261 -11.48 -29.68 -25.84
C ASP A 261 -10.08 -30.15 -26.25
N PHE A 262 -9.60 -31.22 -25.62
CA PHE A 262 -8.28 -31.80 -25.90
C PHE A 262 -8.27 -32.66 -27.18
N ASP A 263 -9.43 -32.98 -27.75
CA ASP A 263 -9.56 -33.71 -29.00
C ASP A 263 -9.62 -32.75 -30.22
N ALA A 264 -9.55 -31.43 -29.96
CA ALA A 264 -9.47 -30.40 -30.99
C ALA A 264 -8.30 -30.67 -31.95
N ARG A 265 -8.59 -30.73 -33.25
CA ARG A 265 -7.59 -30.99 -34.29
C ARG A 265 -6.81 -29.75 -34.67
N LEU A 266 -5.51 -29.91 -34.90
CA LEU A 266 -4.64 -28.90 -35.50
C LEU A 266 -4.44 -29.20 -36.99
N ALA A 267 -4.35 -28.15 -37.79
CA ALA A 267 -4.03 -28.19 -39.21
C ALA A 267 -2.80 -27.30 -39.49
N PRO A 268 -1.94 -27.69 -40.44
CA PRO A 268 -0.81 -26.87 -40.84
C PRO A 268 -1.27 -25.61 -41.57
N MET A 269 -0.76 -24.45 -41.13
CA MET A 269 -0.97 -23.15 -41.76
C MET A 269 0.39 -22.47 -41.93
N GLY A 270 1.03 -22.76 -43.07
CA GLY A 270 2.40 -22.35 -43.35
C GLY A 270 3.41 -22.95 -42.36
N ARG A 271 4.13 -22.11 -41.61
CA ARG A 271 5.11 -22.54 -40.60
C ARG A 271 4.51 -22.79 -39.21
N LYS A 272 3.20 -22.59 -39.04
CA LYS A 272 2.51 -22.72 -37.75
C LYS A 272 1.43 -23.79 -37.82
N GLN A 273 1.07 -24.32 -36.66
CA GLN A 273 -0.11 -25.18 -36.48
C GLN A 273 -1.24 -24.30 -35.96
N GLU A 274 -2.41 -24.39 -36.59
CA GLU A 274 -3.63 -23.67 -36.17
C GLU A 274 -4.75 -24.67 -35.90
N PHE A 275 -5.74 -24.27 -35.09
CA PHE A 275 -6.90 -25.12 -34.87
C PHE A 275 -7.71 -25.24 -36.16
N ALA A 276 -8.07 -26.48 -36.54
CA ALA A 276 -8.90 -26.73 -37.71
C ALA A 276 -10.31 -26.12 -37.55
N ASN A 277 -10.81 -26.01 -36.32
CA ASN A 277 -12.08 -25.36 -36.01
C ASN A 277 -11.88 -23.84 -35.76
N PRO A 278 -12.51 -22.94 -36.54
CA PRO A 278 -12.43 -21.50 -36.34
C PRO A 278 -12.88 -21.02 -34.95
N VAL A 279 -13.79 -21.76 -34.29
CA VAL A 279 -14.24 -21.45 -32.93
C VAL A 279 -13.07 -21.53 -31.94
N TYR A 280 -12.20 -22.54 -32.08
CA TYR A 280 -11.03 -22.73 -31.21
C TYR A 280 -9.91 -21.73 -31.51
N GLN A 281 -9.80 -21.27 -32.76
CA GLN A 281 -8.89 -20.17 -33.09
C GLN A 281 -9.24 -18.87 -32.36
N ARG A 282 -10.52 -18.63 -32.07
CA ARG A 282 -11.00 -17.43 -31.35
C ARG A 282 -11.00 -17.56 -29.83
N LYS A 283 -10.66 -18.74 -29.28
CA LYS A 283 -10.55 -18.94 -27.83
C LYS A 283 -9.45 -18.06 -27.22
N PRO A 284 -9.60 -17.67 -25.94
CA PRO A 284 -8.61 -16.84 -25.25
C PRO A 284 -7.27 -17.56 -25.08
N ALA A 285 -6.22 -16.80 -24.77
CA ALA A 285 -4.84 -17.31 -24.75
C ALA A 285 -4.65 -18.42 -23.70
N GLU A 286 -5.32 -18.30 -22.56
CA GLU A 286 -5.30 -19.23 -21.42
C GLU A 286 -5.92 -20.57 -21.81
N TRP A 287 -7.04 -20.56 -22.54
CA TRP A 287 -7.66 -21.78 -23.05
C TRP A 287 -6.69 -22.53 -23.97
N LYS A 288 -6.03 -21.80 -24.89
CA LYS A 288 -5.03 -22.38 -25.81
C LYS A 288 -3.78 -22.83 -25.06
N PHE A 289 -3.42 -22.16 -23.97
CA PHE A 289 -2.32 -22.55 -23.10
C PHE A 289 -2.62 -23.89 -22.42
N LEU A 290 -3.80 -24.05 -21.81
CA LEU A 290 -4.23 -25.31 -21.22
C LEU A 290 -4.26 -26.44 -22.27
N TYR A 291 -4.79 -26.18 -23.47
CA TYR A 291 -4.74 -27.14 -24.58
C TYR A 291 -3.32 -27.61 -24.88
N ARG A 292 -2.35 -26.69 -24.95
CA ARG A 292 -0.92 -27.02 -25.21
C ARG A 292 -0.25 -27.79 -24.07
N LEU A 293 -0.71 -27.61 -22.82
CA LEU A 293 -0.23 -28.41 -21.69
C LEU A 293 -0.68 -29.88 -21.79
N GLY A 294 -1.85 -30.11 -22.38
CA GLY A 294 -2.41 -31.44 -22.63
C GLY A 294 -3.38 -31.91 -21.53
N LYS A 295 -4.07 -33.01 -21.83
CA LYS A 295 -5.21 -33.50 -21.05
C LYS A 295 -4.82 -33.93 -19.62
N GLU A 296 -3.80 -34.77 -19.49
CA GLU A 296 -3.40 -35.33 -18.19
C GLU A 296 -2.96 -34.25 -17.18
N PRO A 297 -2.02 -33.32 -17.53
CA PRO A 297 -1.59 -32.28 -16.59
C PRO A 297 -2.74 -31.33 -16.18
N VAL A 298 -3.60 -30.95 -17.12
CA VAL A 298 -4.73 -30.05 -16.83
C VAL A 298 -5.80 -30.74 -15.99
N THR A 299 -6.07 -32.02 -16.24
CA THR A 299 -7.03 -32.79 -15.43
C THR A 299 -6.53 -32.90 -13.99
N GLU A 300 -5.25 -33.19 -13.80
CA GLU A 300 -4.63 -33.27 -12.48
C GLU A 300 -4.67 -31.91 -11.76
N ALA A 301 -4.31 -30.81 -12.43
CA ALA A 301 -4.41 -29.47 -11.88
C ALA A 301 -5.86 -29.12 -11.47
N ARG A 302 -6.85 -29.49 -12.29
CA ARG A 302 -8.28 -29.27 -12.00
C ARG A 302 -8.72 -30.04 -10.77
N LEU A 303 -8.34 -31.31 -10.65
CA LEU A 303 -8.65 -32.13 -9.48
C LEU A 303 -8.07 -31.52 -8.20
N PHE A 304 -6.80 -31.10 -8.26
CA PHE A 304 -6.17 -30.42 -7.14
C PHE A 304 -6.89 -29.11 -6.77
N ALA A 305 -7.24 -28.30 -7.77
CA ALA A 305 -7.95 -27.04 -7.54
C ALA A 305 -9.34 -27.26 -6.93
N LYS A 306 -10.07 -28.30 -7.35
CA LYS A 306 -11.36 -28.69 -6.76
C LYS A 306 -11.20 -29.10 -5.29
N GLN A 307 -10.19 -29.91 -4.99
CA GLN A 307 -9.91 -30.32 -3.62
C GLN A 307 -9.54 -29.11 -2.75
N TRP A 308 -8.64 -28.25 -3.24
CA TRP A 308 -8.22 -27.07 -2.50
C TRP A 308 -9.40 -26.13 -2.24
N LEU A 309 -10.26 -25.91 -3.25
CA LEU A 309 -11.46 -25.09 -3.08
C LEU A 309 -12.41 -25.67 -2.03
N ALA A 310 -12.56 -26.99 -1.96
CA ALA A 310 -13.37 -27.65 -0.94
C ALA A 310 -12.78 -27.49 0.48
N ASP A 311 -11.46 -27.50 0.61
CA ASP A 311 -10.77 -27.34 1.89
C ASP A 311 -10.79 -25.90 2.43
N LEU A 312 -11.08 -24.90 1.58
CA LEU A 312 -11.04 -23.48 1.93
C LEU A 312 -12.27 -22.96 2.70
N HIS A 313 -13.14 -23.85 3.21
CA HIS A 313 -14.41 -23.59 3.94
C HIS A 313 -14.81 -22.12 4.12
#